data_AF-A0A968NDA4-F1
#
_entry.id   AF-A0A968NDA4-F1
#
_cell.length_a   1.000
_cell.length_b   1.000
_cell.length_c   1.000
_cell.angle_alpha   90.00
_cell.angle_beta   90.00
_cell.angle_gamma   90.00
#
_symmetry.space_group_name_H-M   'P 1'
#
loop_
_entity.id
_entity.type
_entity.pdbx_description
1 polymer ?
#
loop_
_entity_poly.entity_id
_entity_poly.type
_entity_poly.pdbx_seq_one_letter_code
_entity_poly.pdbx_strand_id
1 'polypeptide(L)'
;MAETIIRTIILVAITGAFIQQARRAGAGTLRQRAFALAASGMGVFVLLNLLLLIGLNVNPLLLPGSIIAVLLLTGSVVLLGMAWRKGEMHAQIEQVRDLLNDERQRK
;
A
#
# COMPACT_ATOMS: atom_id res chain seq x y z
N MET A 1 -1.76 -24.60 7.50
CA MET A 1 -2.86 -24.17 6.61
C MET A 1 -3.63 -22.98 7.15
N ALA A 2 -4.15 -23.01 8.39
CA ALA A 2 -4.88 -21.88 8.98
C ALA A 2 -4.08 -20.56 9.00
N GLU A 3 -2.78 -20.61 9.33
CA GLU A 3 -1.89 -19.45 9.30
C GLU A 3 -1.77 -18.81 7.91
N THR A 4 -1.59 -19.62 6.87
CA THR A 4 -1.51 -19.17 5.48
C THR A 4 -2.80 -18.49 5.03
N ILE A 5 -3.96 -19.03 5.44
CA ILE A 5 -5.28 -18.45 5.16
C ILE A 5 -5.39 -17.07 5.82
N ILE A 6 -5.11 -16.96 7.13
CA ILE A 6 -5.19 -15.70 7.87
C ILE A 6 -4.26 -14.65 7.24
N ARG A 7 -3.00 -15.03 6.97
CA ARG A 7 -2.03 -14.15 6.32
C ARG A 7 -2.52 -13.68 4.95
N THR A 8 -3.12 -14.55 4.15
CA THR A 8 -3.67 -14.21 2.83
C THR A 8 -4.80 -13.19 2.96
N ILE A 9 -5.72 -13.40 3.91
CA ILE A 9 -6.83 -12.47 4.18
C ILE A 9 -6.29 -11.09 4.56
N ILE A 10 -5.31 -11.03 5.46
CA ILE A 10 -4.66 -9.77 5.88
C ILE A 10 -4.01 -9.08 4.69
N LEU A 11 -3.26 -9.82 3.87
CA LEU A 11 -2.61 -9.26 2.67
C LEU A 11 -3.62 -8.72 1.67
N VAL A 12 -4.74 -9.40 1.46
CA VAL A 12 -5.84 -8.93 0.60
C VAL A 12 -6.45 -7.65 1.16
N ALA A 13 -6.72 -7.58 2.46
CA ALA A 13 -7.26 -6.39 3.10
C ALA A 13 -6.32 -5.18 2.95
N ILE A 14 -5.02 -5.37 3.20
CA ILE A 14 -3.99 -4.33 3.04
C ILE A 14 -3.88 -3.90 1.57
N THR A 15 -3.88 -4.85 0.64
CA THR A 15 -3.86 -4.56 -0.81
C THR A 15 -5.07 -3.71 -1.20
N GLY A 16 -6.27 -4.08 -0.73
CA GLY A 16 -7.50 -3.33 -0.95
C GLY A 16 -7.43 -1.91 -0.39
N ALA A 17 -6.87 -1.74 0.81
CA ALA A 17 -6.65 -0.42 1.41
C ALA A 17 -5.72 0.44 0.54
N PHE A 18 -4.62 -0.10 0.03
CA PHE A 18 -3.72 0.64 -0.87
C PHE A 18 -4.41 1.02 -2.19
N ILE A 19 -5.20 0.13 -2.78
CA ILE A 19 -5.99 0.44 -3.98
C ILE A 19 -6.96 1.59 -3.70
N GLN A 20 -7.64 1.58 -2.55
CA GLN A 20 -8.56 2.65 -2.18
C GLN A 20 -7.82 3.97 -1.98
N GLN A 21 -6.65 3.97 -1.34
CA GLN A 21 -5.83 5.17 -1.17
C GLN A 21 -5.28 5.69 -2.50
N ALA A 22 -4.91 4.81 -3.43
CA ALA A 22 -4.51 5.19 -4.78
C ALA A 22 -5.65 5.87 -5.55
N ARG A 23 -6.89 5.39 -5.40
CA ARG A 23 -8.09 5.99 -6.03
C ARG A 23 -8.47 7.33 -5.41
N ARG A 24 -8.27 7.50 -4.10
CA ARG A 24 -8.55 8.75 -3.38
C ARG A 24 -7.47 9.81 -3.57
N ALA A 25 -6.25 9.41 -3.91
CA ALA A 25 -5.19 10.34 -4.28
C ALA A 25 -5.50 11.00 -5.63
N GLY A 26 -5.16 12.28 -5.78
CA GLY A 26 -5.39 13.01 -7.02
C GLY A 26 -4.75 12.30 -8.23
N ALA A 27 -5.45 12.31 -9.36
CA ALA A 27 -4.97 11.65 -10.57
C ALA A 27 -3.60 12.22 -11.02
N GLY A 28 -2.63 11.34 -11.28
CA GLY A 28 -1.28 11.71 -11.71
C GLY A 28 -0.32 12.10 -10.58
N THR A 29 -0.78 12.18 -9.33
CA THR A 29 0.06 12.56 -8.17
C THR A 29 1.10 11.48 -7.85
N LEU A 30 2.21 11.89 -7.21
CA LEU A 30 3.21 10.94 -6.73
C LEU A 30 2.63 10.02 -5.66
N ARG A 31 1.70 10.52 -4.83
CA ARG A 31 0.96 9.71 -3.85
C ARG A 31 0.16 8.59 -4.50
N GLN A 32 -0.59 8.89 -5.56
CA GLN A 32 -1.33 7.87 -6.29
C GLN A 32 -0.40 6.76 -6.79
N ARG A 33 0.71 7.15 -7.44
CA ARG A 33 1.69 6.20 -7.96
C ARG A 33 2.34 5.38 -6.86
N ALA A 34 2.64 5.99 -5.73
CA ALA A 34 3.19 5.30 -4.58
C ALA A 34 2.22 4.25 -4.02
N PHE A 35 0.96 4.60 -3.82
CA PHE A 35 -0.04 3.64 -3.36
C PHE A 35 -0.33 2.54 -4.39
N ALA A 36 -0.28 2.87 -5.69
CA ALA A 36 -0.38 1.87 -6.75
C ALA A 36 0.79 0.87 -6.71
N LEU A 37 2.03 1.35 -6.55
CA LEU A 37 3.20 0.47 -6.38
C LEU A 37 3.09 -0.41 -5.14
N ALA A 38 2.63 0.15 -4.00
CA ALA A 38 2.41 -0.63 -2.79
C ALA A 38 1.34 -1.71 -2.99
N ALA A 39 0.22 -1.36 -3.63
CA ALA A 39 -0.82 -2.32 -3.99
C ALA A 39 -0.29 -3.43 -4.90
N SER A 40 0.53 -3.10 -5.91
CA SER A 40 1.15 -4.09 -6.79
C SER A 40 2.10 -5.01 -6.02
N GLY A 41 2.97 -4.45 -5.16
CA GLY A 41 3.89 -5.24 -4.33
C GLY A 41 3.16 -6.20 -3.40
N MET A 42 2.10 -5.72 -2.72
CA MET A 42 1.25 -6.59 -1.89
C MET A 42 0.46 -7.61 -2.71
N GLY A 43 0.00 -7.25 -3.90
CA GLY A 43 -0.66 -8.15 -4.83
C GLY A 43 0.21 -9.33 -5.24
N VAL A 44 1.53 -9.12 -5.43
CA VAL A 44 2.48 -10.21 -5.68
C VAL A 44 2.53 -11.17 -4.49
N PHE A 45 2.59 -10.67 -3.25
CA PHE A 45 2.54 -11.53 -2.07
C PHE A 45 1.22 -12.29 -1.94
N VAL A 46 0.08 -11.66 -2.25
CA VAL A 46 -1.24 -12.33 -2.29
C VAL A 46 -1.21 -13.47 -3.29
N LEU A 47 -0.75 -13.23 -4.52
CA LEU A 47 -0.66 -14.26 -5.56
C LEU A 47 0.22 -15.42 -5.13
N LEU A 48 1.42 -15.15 -4.58
CA LEU A 48 2.31 -16.21 -4.08
C LEU A 48 1.64 -17.05 -2.98
N ASN A 49 0.87 -16.41 -2.08
CA ASN A 49 0.15 -17.13 -1.02
C ASN A 49 -1.02 -17.95 -1.56
N LEU A 50 -1.78 -17.44 -2.54
CA LEU A 50 -2.85 -18.17 -3.19
C LEU A 50 -2.33 -19.42 -3.92
N LEU A 51 -1.21 -19.29 -4.62
CA LEU A 51 -0.57 -20.41 -5.31
C LEU A 51 -0.10 -21.50 -4.32
N LEU A 52 0.45 -21.11 -3.16
CA LEU A 52 0.75 -22.04 -2.07
C LEU A 52 -0.50 -22.74 -1.54
N LEU A 53 -1.61 -22.00 -1.42
CA LEU A 53 -2.87 -22.50 -0.86
C LEU A 53 -3.51 -23.58 -1.73
N ILE A 54 -3.37 -23.46 -3.06
CA ILE A 54 -3.87 -24.45 -4.03
C ILE A 54 -2.88 -25.59 -4.31
N GLY A 55 -1.78 -25.66 -3.54
CA GLY A 55 -0.82 -26.77 -3.59
C GLY A 55 0.17 -26.73 -4.76
N LEU A 56 0.32 -25.58 -5.43
CA LEU A 56 1.32 -25.43 -6.49
C LEU A 56 2.72 -25.26 -5.90
N ASN A 57 3.70 -25.93 -6.51
CA ASN A 57 5.10 -25.75 -6.15
C ASN A 57 5.60 -24.38 -6.62
N VAL A 58 5.59 -23.41 -5.71
CA VAL A 58 6.06 -22.04 -5.96
C VAL A 58 7.51 -21.81 -5.52
N ASN A 59 8.23 -22.81 -5.04
CA ASN A 59 9.62 -22.63 -4.56
C ASN A 59 10.52 -21.83 -5.54
N PRO A 60 10.52 -22.10 -6.87
CA PRO A 60 11.33 -21.31 -7.79
C PRO A 60 10.82 -19.86 -7.99
N LEU A 61 9.55 -19.60 -7.71
CA LEU A 61 8.91 -18.28 -7.86
C LEU A 61 8.95 -17.45 -6.56
N LEU A 62 9.10 -18.09 -5.40
CA LEU A 62 9.06 -17.42 -4.09
C LEU A 62 10.15 -16.37 -3.96
N LEU A 63 11.40 -16.71 -4.28
CA LEU A 63 12.53 -15.80 -4.15
C LEU A 63 12.44 -14.62 -5.15
N PRO A 64 12.32 -14.83 -6.47
CA PRO A 64 12.21 -13.71 -7.41
C PRO A 64 10.94 -12.89 -7.20
N GLY A 65 9.80 -13.54 -6.91
CA GLY A 65 8.55 -12.86 -6.60
C GLY A 65 8.65 -11.99 -5.34
N SER A 66 9.32 -12.48 -4.30
CA SER A 66 9.57 -11.70 -3.08
C SER A 66 10.49 -10.50 -3.34
N ILE A 67 11.55 -10.67 -4.14
CA ILE A 67 12.44 -9.57 -4.54
C ILE A 67 11.66 -8.49 -5.29
N ILE A 68 10.84 -8.89 -6.28
CA ILE A 68 10.00 -7.95 -7.04
C ILE A 68 9.05 -7.20 -6.10
N ALA A 69 8.38 -7.92 -5.19
CA ALA A 69 7.47 -7.30 -4.23
C ALA A 69 8.19 -6.29 -3.32
N VAL A 70 9.37 -6.62 -2.82
CA VAL A 70 10.19 -5.72 -1.99
C VAL A 70 10.64 -4.49 -2.78
N LEU A 71 11.04 -4.64 -4.04
CA LEU A 71 11.42 -3.51 -4.90
C LEU A 71 10.23 -2.58 -5.15
N LEU A 72 9.03 -3.13 -5.40
CA LEU A 72 7.81 -2.35 -5.56
C LEU A 72 7.46 -1.57 -4.28
N LEU A 73 7.54 -2.22 -3.11
CA LEU A 73 7.31 -1.57 -1.82
C LEU A 73 8.36 -0.48 -1.54
N THR A 74 9.63 -0.74 -1.83
CA THR A 74 10.71 0.24 -1.67
C THR A 74 10.48 1.45 -2.59
N GLY A 75 10.11 1.21 -3.85
CA GLY A 75 9.75 2.25 -4.80
C GLY A 75 8.54 3.08 -4.32
N SER A 76 7.55 2.43 -3.71
CA SER A 76 6.42 3.13 -3.08
C SER A 76 6.88 4.10 -1.97
N VAL A 77 7.75 3.65 -1.07
CA VAL A 77 8.28 4.49 0.01
C VAL A 77 9.06 5.68 -0.53
N VAL A 78 9.89 5.46 -1.57
CA VAL A 78 10.64 6.54 -2.23
C VAL A 78 9.70 7.56 -2.85
N LEU A 79 8.64 7.12 -3.55
CA LEU A 79 7.66 8.02 -4.14
C LEU A 79 6.86 8.78 -3.08
N LEU A 80 6.51 8.16 -1.95
CA LEU A 80 5.89 8.85 -0.81
C LEU A 80 6.81 9.93 -0.24
N GLY A 81 8.10 9.63 -0.08
CA GLY A 81 9.10 10.61 0.36
C GLY A 81 9.20 11.81 -0.61
N MET A 82 9.19 11.55 -1.91
CA MET A 82 9.16 12.61 -2.92
C MET A 82 7.86 13.41 -2.90
N ALA A 83 6.71 12.74 -2.72
CA ALA A 83 5.41 13.39 -2.59
C ALA A 83 5.36 14.32 -1.37
N TRP A 84 5.95 13.88 -0.25
CA TRP A 84 6.05 14.69 0.95
C TRP A 84 6.92 15.93 0.72
N ARG A 85 8.09 15.76 0.10
CA ARG A 85 9.00 16.87 -0.24
C ARG A 85 8.39 17.86 -1.24
N LYS A 86 7.51 17.40 -2.14
CA LYS A 86 6.76 18.26 -3.07
C LYS A 86 5.54 18.96 -2.45
N GLY A 87 5.25 18.71 -1.19
CA GLY A 87 4.11 19.33 -0.51
C GLY A 87 2.75 18.72 -0.86
N GLU A 88 2.69 17.58 -1.56
CA GLU A 88 1.40 16.90 -1.89
C GLU A 88 0.64 16.40 -0.65
N MET A 89 1.27 16.45 0.53
CA MET A 89 0.64 16.17 1.83
C MET A 89 0.25 17.42 2.61
N HIS A 90 0.69 18.62 2.22
CA HIS A 90 0.44 19.84 3.00
C HIS A 90 -1.07 20.15 3.08
N ALA A 91 -1.81 20.04 1.98
CA ALA A 91 -3.25 20.30 1.98
C ALA A 91 -4.05 19.38 2.94
N GLN A 92 -3.62 18.13 3.12
CA GLN A 92 -4.28 17.22 4.08
C GLN A 92 -3.87 17.52 5.52
N ILE A 93 -2.62 17.92 5.75
CA ILE A 93 -2.14 18.32 7.07
C ILE A 93 -2.83 19.60 7.52
N GLU A 94 -3.07 20.52 6.58
CA GLU A 94 -3.77 21.79 6.83
C GLU A 94 -5.25 21.55 7.15
N GLN A 95 -5.95 20.70 6.38
CA GLN A 95 -7.32 20.27 6.72
C GLN A 95 -7.42 19.61 8.10
N VAL A 96 -6.46 18.76 8.48
CA VAL A 96 -6.45 18.12 9.80
C VAL A 96 -6.19 19.16 10.91
N ARG A 97 -5.32 20.14 10.66
CA ARG A 97 -5.09 21.26 11.57
C ARG A 97 -6.34 22.11 11.75
N ASP A 98 -7.06 22.40 10.68
CA ASP A 98 -8.28 23.19 10.72
C ASP A 98 -9.37 22.47 11.52
N LEU A 99 -9.56 21.16 11.29
CA LEU A 99 -10.48 20.35 12.09
C LEU A 99 -10.11 20.34 13.59
N LEU A 100 -8.81 20.21 13.91
CA LEU A 100 -8.34 20.25 15.30
C LEU A 100 -8.51 21.62 15.95
N ASN A 101 -8.39 22.71 15.18
CA ASN A 101 -8.60 24.07 15.67
C ASN A 101 -10.09 24.36 15.89
N ASP A 102 -10.96 23.94 14.97
CA ASP A 102 -12.41 24.02 15.14
C ASP A 102 -12.87 23.28 16.40
N GLU A 103 -12.30 22.10 16.66
CA GLU A 103 -12.64 21.29 17.84
C GLU A 103 -12.10 21.88 19.15
N ARG A 104 -11.00 22.64 19.10
CA ARG A 104 -10.50 23.44 20.23
C ARG A 104 -11.34 24.70 20.49
N GLN A 105 -11.90 25.32 19.46
CA GLN A 105 -12.77 26.50 19.61
C GLN A 105 -14.19 26.15 20.07
N ARG A 106 -14.63 24.90 19.84
CA ARG A 106 -15.92 24.38 20.30
C ARG A 106 -15.92 23.91 21.76
N LYS A 107 -14.75 23.82 22.40
CA LYS A 107 -14.61 23.55 23.85
C LYS A 107 -14.34 24.84 24.60
#